data_AF-A0A2J8QFZ9-F1
#
_entry.id   AF-A0A2J8QFZ9-F1
#
_cell.length_a   1.000
_cell.length_b   1.000
_cell.length_c   1.000
_cell.angle_alpha   90.00
_cell.angle_beta   90.00
_cell.angle_gamma   90.00
#
_symmetry.space_group_name_H-M   'P 1'
#
loop_
_entity.id
_entity.type
_entity.pdbx_description
1 polymer ?
#
loop_
_entity_poly.entity_id
_entity_poly.type
_entity_poly.pdbx_seq_one_letter_code
_entity_poly.pdbx_strand_id
1 'polypeptide(L)'
;GSGPQLFQTFTVHRSPVTKIMLSEKHLISVCADNNHVRTWSVTRFRGMISTQPGSTPLASFKILALESADGHGGCSAGNDIGPYGERDDQQVFIQKVVPSASQLFVRLSSTGQRWPDGARADGTAGTLR
;
A
#
# COMPACT_ATOMS: atom_id res chain seq x y z
N GLY A 1 16.99 5.48 -30.07
CA GLY A 1 15.72 4.98 -29.50
C GLY A 1 14.97 6.14 -28.92
N SER A 2 13.66 6.21 -29.13
CA SER A 2 12.80 7.21 -28.49
C SER A 2 12.77 6.97 -26.98
N GLY A 3 12.88 8.04 -26.20
CA GLY A 3 12.85 7.97 -24.73
C GLY A 3 11.48 7.55 -24.18
N PRO A 4 11.33 7.50 -22.84
CA PRO A 4 10.04 7.23 -22.21
C PRO A 4 8.99 8.25 -22.69
N GLN A 5 7.84 7.75 -23.12
CA GLN A 5 6.69 8.56 -23.53
C GLN A 5 5.56 8.41 -22.53
N LEU A 6 4.98 9.54 -22.13
CA LEU A 6 3.75 9.56 -21.35
C LEU A 6 2.57 9.30 -22.29
N PHE A 7 1.91 8.17 -22.12
CA PHE A 7 0.75 7.80 -22.94
C PHE A 7 -0.55 8.39 -22.40
N GLN A 8 -0.72 8.43 -21.07
CA GLN A 8 -1.96 8.87 -20.44
C GLN A 8 -1.71 9.32 -19.00
N THR A 9 -2.52 10.28 -18.54
CA THR A 9 -2.55 10.75 -17.16
C THR A 9 -3.94 10.53 -16.58
N PHE A 10 -4.01 10.02 -15.35
CA PHE A 10 -5.26 9.85 -14.62
C PHE A 10 -5.21 10.60 -13.29
N THR A 11 -6.25 11.39 -13.02
CA THR A 11 -6.47 11.97 -11.69
C THR A 11 -7.30 11.02 -10.84
N VAL A 12 -6.64 10.27 -9.97
CA VAL A 12 -7.26 9.19 -9.19
C VAL A 12 -7.46 9.56 -7.72
N HIS A 13 -6.67 10.48 -7.18
CA HIS A 13 -6.82 11.02 -5.83
C HIS A 13 -7.20 12.50 -5.87
N ARG A 14 -7.84 12.96 -4.79
CA ARG A 14 -8.15 14.40 -4.57
C ARG A 14 -7.03 15.15 -3.84
N SER A 15 -5.98 14.44 -3.44
CA SER A 15 -4.84 14.96 -2.69
C SER A 15 -3.55 14.38 -3.27
N PRO A 16 -2.38 15.01 -3.02
CA PRO A 16 -1.11 14.56 -3.56
C PRO A 16 -0.83 13.10 -3.24
N VAL A 17 -0.33 12.35 -4.23
CA VAL A 17 0.14 10.98 -4.03
C VAL A 17 1.49 11.03 -3.32
N THR A 18 1.59 10.37 -2.18
CA THR A 18 2.79 10.36 -1.31
C THR A 18 3.57 9.06 -1.42
N LYS A 19 2.93 7.96 -1.82
CA LYS A 19 3.59 6.66 -2.01
C LYS A 19 3.03 5.95 -3.23
N ILE A 20 3.90 5.28 -3.97
CA ILE A 20 3.56 4.44 -5.11
C ILE A 20 4.34 3.13 -4.98
N MET A 21 3.67 2.01 -5.25
CA MET A 21 4.32 0.70 -5.38
C MET A 21 3.83 -0.02 -6.63
N LEU A 22 4.77 -0.57 -7.39
CA LEU A 22 4.48 -1.36 -8.59
C LEU A 22 4.99 -2.79 -8.40
N SER A 23 4.08 -3.72 -8.16
CA SER A 23 4.36 -5.17 -8.13
C SER A 23 4.08 -5.80 -9.49
N GLU A 24 4.29 -7.12 -9.62
CA GLU A 24 3.91 -7.83 -10.84
C GLU A 24 2.40 -7.83 -11.10
N LYS A 25 1.62 -7.78 -10.03
CA LYS A 25 0.16 -7.94 -10.06
C LYS A 25 -0.59 -6.64 -9.87
N HIS A 26 0.02 -5.64 -9.21
CA HIS A 26 -0.69 -4.45 -8.79
C HIS A 26 0.14 -3.16 -8.90
N LEU A 27 -0.54 -2.08 -9.30
CA LEU A 27 -0.12 -0.71 -9.05
C LEU A 27 -0.87 -0.22 -7.82
N ILE A 28 -0.17 0.29 -6.82
CA ILE A 28 -0.74 0.80 -5.58
C ILE A 28 -0.32 2.26 -5.43
N SER A 29 -1.27 3.14 -5.12
CA SER A 29 -1.00 4.53 -4.76
C SER A 29 -1.63 4.88 -3.43
N VAL A 30 -0.95 5.73 -2.67
CA VAL A 30 -1.43 6.30 -1.40
C VAL A 30 -1.36 7.82 -1.51
N CYS A 31 -2.43 8.52 -1.12
CA CYS A 31 -2.40 9.98 -1.05
C CYS A 31 -2.29 10.50 0.40
N ALA A 32 -1.90 11.78 0.50
CA ALA A 32 -1.72 12.48 1.78
C ALA A 32 -3.01 12.64 2.60
N ASP A 33 -4.19 12.52 1.98
CA ASP A 33 -5.46 12.62 2.70
C ASP A 33 -5.84 11.27 3.30
N ASN A 34 -5.72 11.17 4.63
CA ASN A 34 -6.15 10.02 5.43
C ASN A 34 -5.58 8.68 4.95
N ASN A 35 -4.38 8.70 4.36
CA ASN A 35 -3.75 7.53 3.75
C ASN A 35 -4.70 6.76 2.82
N HIS A 36 -5.44 7.48 1.97
CA HIS A 36 -6.35 6.83 1.01
C HIS A 36 -5.55 6.04 -0.01
N VAL A 37 -5.76 4.73 -0.01
CA VAL A 37 -5.15 3.75 -0.90
C VAL A 37 -6.05 3.50 -2.09
N ARG A 38 -5.45 3.41 -3.27
CA ARG A 38 -6.05 2.80 -4.45
C ARG A 38 -5.13 1.75 -5.04
N THR A 39 -5.73 0.70 -5.60
CA THR A 39 -5.00 -0.41 -6.18
C THR A 39 -5.60 -0.80 -7.52
N TRP A 40 -4.77 -1.02 -8.53
CA TRP A 40 -5.16 -1.49 -9.86
C TRP A 40 -4.45 -2.78 -10.16
N SER A 41 -5.15 -3.72 -10.83
CA SER A 41 -4.49 -4.89 -11.39
C SER A 41 -3.59 -4.47 -12.55
N VAL A 42 -2.40 -5.06 -12.58
CA VAL A 42 -1.41 -4.89 -13.65
C VAL A 42 -1.37 -6.17 -14.46
N THR A 43 -1.44 -6.03 -15.78
CA THR A 43 -1.24 -7.15 -16.71
C THR A 43 0.12 -7.03 -17.36
N ARG A 44 0.75 -8.15 -17.69
CA ARG A 44 1.97 -8.16 -18.52
C ARG A 44 1.61 -8.57 -19.93
N PHE A 45 2.16 -7.85 -20.90
CA PHE A 45 2.14 -8.27 -22.30
C PHE A 45 3.59 -8.42 -22.78
N ARG A 46 3.96 -9.64 -23.21
CA ARG A 46 5.32 -9.98 -23.66
C ARG A 46 6.41 -9.59 -22.64
N GLY A 47 6.15 -9.83 -21.35
CA GLY A 47 7.07 -9.53 -20.25
C GLY A 47 7.05 -8.08 -19.77
N MET A 48 6.46 -7.15 -20.52
CA MET A 48 6.33 -5.74 -20.12
C MET A 48 5.05 -5.54 -19.31
N ILE A 49 5.14 -4.78 -18.21
CA ILE A 49 3.97 -4.31 -17.47
C ILE A 49 3.17 -3.38 -18.38
N SER A 50 1.89 -3.70 -18.59
CA SER A 50 0.95 -2.84 -19.29
C SER A 50 0.79 -1.55 -18.51
N THR A 51 1.11 -0.44 -19.17
CA THR A 51 0.99 0.92 -18.62
C THR A 51 -0.40 1.51 -18.84
N GLN A 52 -1.39 0.68 -19.22
CA GLN A 52 -2.79 1.07 -19.33
C GLN A 52 -3.66 0.34 -18.29
N PRO A 53 -3.39 0.49 -16.98
CA PRO A 53 -4.40 0.13 -16.00
C PRO A 53 -5.65 0.99 -16.29
N GLY A 54 -6.82 0.36 -16.32
CA GLY A 54 -8.08 1.09 -16.50
C GLY A 54 -8.28 2.15 -15.40
N SER A 55 -9.18 3.11 -15.63
CA SER A 55 -9.42 4.21 -14.67
C SER A 55 -10.03 3.76 -13.34
N THR A 56 -10.67 2.58 -13.32
CA THR A 56 -11.33 2.04 -12.13
C THR A 56 -10.37 1.18 -11.32
N PRO A 57 -10.11 1.50 -10.04
CA PRO A 57 -9.27 0.67 -9.19
C PRO A 57 -9.99 -0.63 -8.77
N LEU A 58 -9.21 -1.69 -8.59
CA LEU A 58 -9.60 -2.94 -7.94
C LEU A 58 -10.04 -2.69 -6.48
N ALA A 59 -9.32 -1.85 -5.75
CA ALA A 59 -9.62 -1.52 -4.36
C ALA A 59 -9.42 -0.03 -4.07
N SER A 60 -10.21 0.48 -3.12
CA SER A 60 -10.17 1.88 -2.68
C SER A 60 -10.59 1.96 -1.22
N PHE A 61 -9.64 2.22 -0.31
CA PHE A 61 -9.89 2.21 1.14
C PHE A 61 -8.94 3.16 1.88
N LYS A 62 -9.29 3.53 3.11
CA LYS A 62 -8.44 4.36 3.98
C LYS A 62 -7.76 3.49 5.03
N ILE A 63 -6.50 3.82 5.35
CA ILE A 63 -5.78 3.22 6.48
C ILE A 63 -5.67 4.26 7.56
N LEU A 64 -6.41 4.05 8.64
CA LEU A 64 -6.36 4.95 9.79
C LEU A 64 -5.01 4.75 10.49
N ALA A 65 -4.13 5.76 10.38
CA ALA A 65 -2.99 5.91 11.25
C ALA A 65 -3.42 6.84 12.39
N LEU A 66 -3.31 6.40 13.63
CA LEU A 66 -3.56 7.27 14.77
C LEU A 66 -2.34 8.15 14.97
N GLU A 67 -2.50 9.46 14.74
CA GLU A 67 -1.50 10.43 15.19
C GLU A 67 -1.43 10.40 16.72
N SER A 68 -0.21 10.38 17.27
CA SER A 68 0.00 10.54 18.70
C SER A 68 -0.55 11.90 19.11
N ALA A 69 -1.59 11.91 19.94
CA ALA A 69 -2.26 13.13 20.42
C ALA A 69 -1.35 14.05 21.25
N ASP A 70 -0.15 13.59 21.62
CA ASP A 70 0.75 14.32 22.47
C ASP A 70 2.03 14.67 21.70
N GLY A 71 2.31 15.97 21.57
CA GLY A 71 3.50 16.54 20.92
C GLY A 71 4.83 16.25 21.63
N HIS A 72 5.04 15.01 22.08
CA HIS A 72 6.25 14.56 22.76
C HIS A 72 6.96 13.49 21.93
N GLY A 73 7.83 13.93 21.01
CA GLY A 73 9.05 13.23 20.60
C GLY A 73 8.96 11.74 20.20
N GLY A 74 7.79 11.22 19.85
CA GLY A 74 7.61 9.81 19.48
C GLY A 74 8.16 9.54 18.09
N CYS A 75 8.90 8.44 17.93
CA CYS A 75 9.47 8.01 16.65
C CYS A 75 8.42 8.02 15.52
N SER A 76 8.64 8.88 14.51
CA SER A 76 7.82 9.00 13.28
C SER A 76 7.64 7.66 12.52
N ALA A 77 8.50 6.66 12.80
CA ALA A 77 8.39 5.31 12.26
C ALA A 77 7.04 4.63 12.54
N GLY A 78 6.32 5.02 13.60
CA GLY A 78 5.00 4.45 13.90
C GLY A 78 3.88 4.81 12.92
N ASN A 79 4.09 5.83 12.08
CA ASN A 79 3.15 6.26 11.04
C ASN A 79 3.52 5.76 9.64
N ASP A 80 4.63 5.04 9.49
CA ASP A 80 4.92 4.39 8.21
C ASP A 80 4.05 3.13 8.08
N ILE A 81 2.99 3.26 7.29
CA ILE A 81 1.99 2.20 7.12
C ILE A 81 2.31 1.24 5.96
N GLY A 82 3.38 1.47 5.19
CA GLY A 82 3.67 0.75 3.94
C GLY A 82 3.21 1.50 2.67
N PRO A 83 3.01 0.81 1.53
CA PRO A 83 2.94 -0.66 1.40
C PRO A 83 4.30 -1.35 1.55
N TYR A 84 4.28 -2.57 2.08
CA TYR A 84 5.45 -3.43 2.30
C TYR A 84 5.31 -4.77 1.57
N GLY A 85 6.45 -5.31 1.15
CA GLY A 85 6.59 -6.59 0.46
C GLY A 85 7.45 -6.45 -0.79
N GLU A 86 7.96 -7.57 -1.29
CA GLU A 86 8.73 -7.59 -2.53
C GLU A 86 7.86 -7.48 -3.78
N ARG A 87 8.47 -7.16 -4.91
CA ARG A 87 7.78 -6.98 -6.19
C ARG A 87 6.92 -8.18 -6.59
N ASP A 88 7.36 -9.38 -6.22
CA ASP A 88 6.73 -10.64 -6.62
C ASP A 88 5.76 -11.17 -5.54
N ASP A 89 5.77 -10.54 -4.36
CA ASP A 89 5.06 -10.98 -3.17
C ASP A 89 3.77 -10.20 -2.90
N GLN A 90 3.03 -10.66 -1.90
CA GLN A 90 1.84 -10.00 -1.41
C GLN A 90 2.22 -8.67 -0.73
N GLN A 91 1.75 -7.58 -1.32
CA GLN A 91 1.87 -6.25 -0.73
C GLN A 91 0.87 -6.09 0.42
N VAL A 92 1.35 -5.56 1.55
CA VAL A 92 0.56 -5.34 2.76
C VAL A 92 0.78 -3.96 3.34
N PHE A 93 -0.18 -3.52 4.15
CA PHE A 93 -0.07 -2.35 4.98
C PHE A 93 -0.11 -2.73 6.46
N ILE A 94 0.62 -1.97 7.28
CA ILE A 94 0.62 -2.12 8.74
C ILE A 94 -0.24 -1.01 9.33
N GLN A 95 -1.22 -1.40 10.13
CA GLN A 95 -2.12 -0.48 10.82
C GLN A 95 -1.95 -0.64 12.34
N LYS A 96 -1.57 0.46 12.99
CA LYS A 96 -1.52 0.52 14.45
C LYS A 96 -2.92 0.77 15.02
N VAL A 97 -3.34 -0.07 15.97
CA VAL A 97 -4.70 -0.01 16.55
C VAL A 97 -4.85 1.18 17.50
N VAL A 98 -3.84 1.40 18.36
CA VAL A 98 -3.66 2.59 19.22
C VAL A 98 -2.17 2.83 19.47
N PRO A 99 -1.71 4.07 19.74
CA PRO A 99 -0.30 4.38 19.96
C PRO A 99 0.41 3.53 21.03
N SER A 100 -0.30 3.05 22.05
CA SER A 100 0.23 2.21 23.14
C SER A 100 -0.01 0.70 22.95
N ALA A 101 -0.63 0.28 21.85
CA ALA A 101 -0.92 -1.14 21.64
C ALA A 101 0.34 -1.92 21.28
N SER A 102 0.43 -3.12 21.85
CA SER A 102 1.36 -4.18 21.44
C SER A 102 0.86 -5.00 20.23
N GLN A 103 -0.29 -4.61 19.66
CA GLN A 103 -0.92 -5.30 18.53
C GLN A 103 -1.00 -4.40 17.30
N LEU A 104 -0.65 -4.99 16.16
CA LEU A 104 -0.74 -4.37 14.83
C LEU A 104 -1.67 -5.20 13.96
N PHE A 105 -2.41 -4.53 13.08
CA PHE A 105 -3.18 -5.21 12.03
C PHE A 105 -2.45 -5.12 10.70
N VAL A 106 -2.35 -6.26 10.02
CA VAL A 106 -1.87 -6.32 8.66
C VAL A 106 -3.08 -6.25 7.73
N ARG A 107 -3.02 -5.39 6.71
CA ARG A 107 -4.06 -5.27 5.67
C ARG A 107 -3.50 -5.60 4.30
N LEU A 108 -4.25 -6.38 3.53
CA LEU A 108 -3.94 -6.66 2.13
C LEU A 108 -4.02 -5.40 1.29
N SER A 109 -2.97 -5.07 0.53
CA SER A 109 -3.05 -3.92 -0.39
C SER A 109 -4.05 -4.14 -1.51
N SER A 110 -4.26 -5.38 -1.95
CA SER A 110 -5.18 -5.73 -3.06
C SER A 110 -6.66 -5.60 -2.73
N THR A 111 -7.05 -5.67 -1.44
CA THR A 111 -8.46 -5.70 -1.02
C THR A 111 -8.80 -4.76 0.14
N GLY A 112 -7.79 -4.29 0.88
CA GLY A 112 -7.96 -3.56 2.14
C GLY A 112 -8.44 -4.40 3.33
N GLN A 113 -8.66 -5.70 3.12
CA GLN A 113 -9.10 -6.63 4.16
C GLN A 113 -7.97 -6.93 5.14
N ARG A 114 -8.32 -7.21 6.39
CA ARG A 114 -7.35 -7.65 7.40
C ARG A 114 -6.83 -9.03 7.01
N TRP A 115 -5.52 -9.19 7.09
CA TRP A 115 -4.88 -10.49 6.93
C TRP A 115 -5.35 -11.44 8.05
N PRO A 116 -5.80 -12.66 7.74
CA PRO A 116 -6.35 -13.57 8.75
C PRO A 116 -5.33 -13.90 9.85
N ASP A 117 -5.80 -13.99 11.11
CA ASP A 117 -4.96 -14.19 12.31
C ASP A 117 -4.19 -15.55 12.34
N GLY A 118 -4.35 -16.40 11.33
CA GLY A 118 -3.63 -17.67 11.17
C GLY A 118 -2.98 -17.89 9.81
N ALA A 119 -3.06 -16.92 8.88
CA ALA A 119 -2.36 -17.03 7.61
C ALA A 119 -0.88 -16.70 7.85
N ARG A 120 0.01 -17.68 7.76
CA ARG A 120 1.45 -17.40 7.68
C ARG A 120 1.73 -16.83 6.29
N ALA A 121 2.40 -15.68 6.23
CA ALA A 121 3.11 -15.28 5.03
C ALA A 121 4.33 -16.22 4.94
N ASP A 122 4.23 -17.27 4.13
CA ASP A 122 5.34 -18.19 3.91
C ASP A 122 6.45 -17.45 3.15
N GLY A 123 7.41 -16.95 3.95
CA GLY A 123 8.55 -16.17 3.50
C GLY A 123 9.36 -15.64 4.68
N THR A 124 9.78 -16.55 5.58
CA THR A 124 10.85 -16.38 6.59
C THR A 124 11.08 -14.96 7.16
N ALA A 125 10.44 -14.64 8.30
CA ALA A 125 11.09 -14.26 9.57
C ALA A 125 10.12 -13.58 10.55
N GLY A 126 10.10 -14.08 11.79
CA GLY A 126 9.84 -13.27 12.98
C GLY A 126 8.39 -13.00 13.32
N THR A 127 7.83 -13.84 14.19
CA THR A 127 6.74 -13.41 15.08
C THR A 127 7.18 -12.15 15.83
N LEU A 128 6.58 -10.99 15.51
CA LEU A 128 6.68 -9.81 16.36
C LEU A 128 5.78 -10.05 17.57
N ARG A 129 6.39 -10.56 18.64
CA ARG A 129 5.85 -10.49 20.02
C ARG A 129 6.26 -9.17 20.65
#